data_AF-A0A2V4NNH7-F1
#
_entry.id   AF-A0A2V4NNH7-F1
#
_cell.length_a   1.000
_cell.length_b   1.000
_cell.length_c   1.000
_cell.angle_alpha   90.00
_cell.angle_beta   90.00
_cell.angle_gamma   90.00
#
_symmetry.space_group_name_H-M   'P 1'
#
loop_
_entity.id
_entity.type
_entity.pdbx_description
1 polymer ?
#
loop_
_entity_poly.entity_id
_entity_poly.type
_entity_poly.pdbx_seq_one_letter_code
_entity_poly.pdbx_strand_id
1 'polypeptide(L)'
;MPRLAWLCTADSFASVDRFDYWSTGAVSARRGHVGGHPGRVVIGDVIRDLRLAQKRTQAQLAALLCELSGNPEGTPGRDQVKRWETGRVIPGKYWVGLLALALGVPRADLEKEAHATREQRRTARSAHGVAVPGPRRAELLDMLASVAGGDESWLSRSIGPYDFSVAMANLADRDQGTKRRLVRWLDDGSTSMLRGNAQSTLFKTHQSDLVERAEQSMGRDEETRRRCMRCFTRRAFGLSWPDASQYTALAAPPAEIRSLGQLLHDPHDPSNRWCAAVFLGEAVEGGSGAARALLVGALRTESSRENLRAIGLGLNGERPWS
;
A
#
# COMPACT_ATOMS: atom_id res chain seq x y z
N MET A 1 -5.71 -19.28 24.36
CA MET A 1 -5.55 -18.52 23.11
C MET A 1 -6.73 -17.55 22.95
N PRO A 2 -6.51 -16.23 23.04
CA PRO A 2 -7.44 -15.28 22.44
C PRO A 2 -6.73 -14.30 21.49
N ARG A 3 -7.38 -13.98 20.38
CA ARG A 3 -7.03 -12.89 19.44
C ARG A 3 -7.40 -11.56 20.08
N LEU A 4 -6.42 -10.67 20.27
CA LEU A 4 -6.67 -9.29 20.72
C LEU A 4 -7.14 -8.44 19.54
N ALA A 5 -8.43 -8.09 19.55
CA ALA A 5 -9.01 -7.01 18.77
C ALA A 5 -9.14 -5.79 19.69
N TRP A 6 -8.59 -4.64 19.31
CA TRP A 6 -8.76 -3.38 20.05
C TRP A 6 -9.53 -2.36 19.20
N LEU A 7 -10.68 -1.96 19.75
CA LEU A 7 -11.47 -0.77 19.40
C LEU A 7 -10.96 0.40 20.25
N CYS A 8 -10.87 1.60 19.69
CA CYS A 8 -10.78 2.84 20.48
C CYS A 8 -11.73 3.91 19.91
N THR A 9 -12.47 4.50 20.84
CA THR A 9 -13.52 5.53 20.72
C THR A 9 -12.95 6.93 20.51
N ALA A 10 -13.76 7.79 19.90
CA ALA A 10 -13.47 9.19 19.58
C ALA A 10 -13.96 10.12 20.71
N ASP A 11 -13.24 11.23 20.93
CA ASP A 11 -13.87 12.45 21.41
C ASP A 11 -13.11 13.73 21.02
N SER A 12 -13.90 14.75 20.67
CA SER A 12 -13.64 16.19 20.64
C SER A 12 -12.64 16.77 19.63
N PHE A 13 -13.13 17.60 18.69
CA PHE A 13 -12.95 19.07 18.72
C PHE A 13 -13.75 19.75 17.59
N ALA A 14 -14.31 20.92 17.92
CA ALA A 14 -15.26 21.71 17.15
C ALA A 14 -14.62 22.96 16.51
N SER A 15 -15.30 23.47 15.45
CA SER A 15 -15.24 24.83 14.88
C SER A 15 -13.90 25.25 14.24
N VAL A 16 -13.81 25.91 13.07
CA VAL A 16 -14.39 27.22 12.71
C VAL A 16 -14.50 27.39 11.18
N ASP A 17 -15.67 27.88 10.77
CA ASP A 17 -16.06 28.78 9.66
C ASP A 17 -15.22 28.98 8.37
N ARG A 18 -15.97 28.81 7.26
CA ARG A 18 -16.22 29.79 6.16
C ARG A 18 -15.12 30.08 5.12
N PHE A 19 -15.43 29.81 3.84
CA PHE A 19 -15.39 30.83 2.77
C PHE A 19 -16.10 30.34 1.49
N ASP A 20 -17.12 31.11 1.09
CA ASP A 20 -17.85 31.03 -0.19
C ASP A 20 -17.08 31.76 -1.31
N TYR A 21 -17.28 31.25 -2.53
CA TYR A 21 -17.52 31.94 -3.82
C TYR A 21 -16.72 31.33 -4.98
N TRP A 22 -17.42 30.74 -5.95
CA TRP A 22 -17.70 31.41 -7.23
C TRP A 22 -18.60 30.54 -8.13
N SER A 23 -19.67 31.17 -8.62
CA SER A 23 -20.56 30.70 -9.68
C SER A 23 -20.25 31.42 -10.97
N THR A 24 -20.23 30.70 -12.10
CA THR A 24 -20.56 31.09 -13.51
C THR A 24 -19.79 30.13 -14.43
N GLY A 25 -20.29 29.57 -15.53
CA GLY A 25 -21.56 29.63 -16.24
C GLY A 25 -21.39 28.87 -17.56
N ALA A 26 -22.45 28.13 -17.95
CA ALA A 26 -22.78 27.62 -19.28
C ALA A 26 -21.81 26.66 -20.03
N VAL A 27 -22.24 25.39 -20.15
CA VAL A 27 -22.75 24.84 -21.43
C VAL A 27 -23.94 23.93 -21.09
N SER A 28 -25.11 24.27 -21.64
CA SER A 28 -26.35 23.50 -21.56
C SER A 28 -26.71 22.94 -22.94
N ALA A 29 -27.37 21.78 -22.91
CA ALA A 29 -28.29 21.21 -23.89
C ALA A 29 -27.74 20.13 -24.84
N ARG A 30 -27.99 18.87 -24.49
CA ARG A 30 -29.20 18.11 -24.94
C ARG A 30 -29.35 16.86 -24.07
N ARG A 31 -30.38 16.87 -23.21
CA ARG A 31 -30.72 15.80 -22.26
C ARG A 31 -31.65 14.77 -22.92
N GLY A 32 -31.24 13.51 -22.94
CA GLY A 32 -32.12 12.35 -22.85
C GLY A 32 -32.06 11.83 -21.42
N HIS A 33 -33.21 11.74 -20.75
CA HIS A 33 -33.32 11.48 -19.32
C HIS A 33 -33.50 9.98 -19.05
N VAL A 34 -32.55 9.35 -18.35
CA VAL A 34 -32.77 8.06 -17.66
C VAL A 34 -31.98 8.08 -16.33
N GLY A 35 -32.72 8.19 -15.22
CA GLY A 35 -32.34 7.85 -13.84
C GLY A 35 -30.90 8.07 -13.37
N GLY A 36 -30.59 9.26 -12.84
CA GLY A 36 -29.39 9.54 -12.06
C GLY A 36 -29.49 10.90 -11.38
N HIS A 37 -29.10 11.01 -10.11
CA HIS A 37 -29.16 12.24 -9.32
C HIS A 37 -28.59 13.47 -10.07
N PRO A 38 -29.25 14.65 -10.01
CA PRO A 38 -28.79 15.83 -10.72
C PRO A 38 -27.55 16.43 -10.04
N GLY A 39 -26.47 16.64 -10.80
CA GLY A 39 -25.58 17.78 -10.54
C GLY A 39 -24.07 17.56 -10.49
N ARG A 40 -23.50 16.36 -10.64
CA ARG A 40 -22.04 16.21 -10.77
C ARG A 40 -21.67 15.11 -11.78
N VAL A 41 -20.91 15.50 -12.80
CA VAL A 41 -20.33 14.58 -13.78
C VAL A 41 -19.26 13.75 -13.07
N VAL A 42 -19.46 12.44 -13.00
CA VAL A 42 -18.46 11.51 -12.47
C VAL A 42 -17.74 10.91 -13.68
N ILE A 43 -16.43 10.65 -13.59
CA ILE A 43 -15.68 10.03 -14.71
C ILE A 43 -16.35 8.76 -15.27
N GLY A 44 -17.08 8.03 -14.43
CA GLY A 44 -17.86 6.87 -14.87
C GLY A 44 -18.93 7.20 -15.91
N ASP A 45 -19.63 8.32 -15.76
CA ASP A 45 -20.61 8.78 -16.72
C ASP A 45 -19.93 9.19 -18.04
N VAL A 46 -18.79 9.89 -17.96
CA VAL A 46 -17.99 10.28 -19.13
C VAL A 46 -17.54 9.05 -19.93
N ILE A 47 -17.01 8.03 -19.24
CA ILE A 47 -16.59 6.77 -19.88
C ILE A 47 -17.79 6.08 -20.55
N ARG A 48 -18.92 6.00 -19.85
CA ARG A 48 -20.15 5.37 -20.38
C ARG A 48 -20.64 6.09 -21.64
N ASP A 49 -20.70 7.42 -21.58
CA ASP A 49 -21.26 8.24 -22.66
C ASP A 49 -20.36 8.19 -23.90
N LEU A 50 -19.04 8.27 -23.73
CA LEU A 50 -18.06 8.11 -24.81
C LEU A 50 -18.11 6.69 -25.42
N ARG A 51 -18.23 5.66 -24.60
CA ARG A 51 -18.38 4.27 -25.08
C ARG A 51 -19.66 4.11 -25.91
N LEU A 52 -20.78 4.65 -25.41
CA LEU A 52 -22.07 4.57 -26.10
C LEU A 52 -22.06 5.37 -27.41
N ALA A 53 -21.39 6.53 -27.45
CA ALA A 53 -21.21 7.32 -28.67
C ALA A 53 -20.46 6.53 -29.76
N GLN A 54 -19.54 5.66 -29.37
CA GLN A 54 -18.83 4.74 -30.28
C GLN A 54 -19.59 3.45 -30.59
N LYS A 55 -20.84 3.30 -30.11
CA LYS A 55 -21.68 2.09 -30.24
C LYS A 55 -21.01 0.80 -29.73
N ARG A 56 -20.13 0.91 -28.73
CA ARG A 56 -19.41 -0.23 -28.15
C ARG A 56 -20.12 -0.77 -26.92
N THR A 57 -20.13 -2.08 -26.75
CA THR A 57 -20.50 -2.73 -25.49
C THR A 57 -19.34 -2.64 -24.49
N GLN A 58 -19.62 -2.84 -23.20
CA GLN A 58 -18.58 -2.90 -22.16
C GLN A 58 -17.56 -4.01 -22.42
N ALA A 59 -17.99 -5.14 -23.00
CA ALA A 59 -17.10 -6.25 -23.35
C ALA A 59 -16.18 -5.89 -24.52
N GLN A 60 -16.67 -5.16 -25.52
CA GLN A 60 -15.86 -4.67 -26.63
C GLN A 60 -14.85 -3.60 -26.19
N LEU A 61 -15.23 -2.70 -25.28
CA LEU A 61 -14.27 -1.76 -24.70
C LEU A 61 -13.20 -2.47 -23.87
N ALA A 62 -13.59 -3.46 -23.07
CA ALA A 62 -12.66 -4.31 -22.33
C ALA A 62 -11.65 -4.99 -23.25
N ALA A 63 -12.12 -5.67 -24.31
CA ALA A 63 -11.25 -6.34 -25.28
C ALA A 63 -10.24 -5.37 -25.94
N LEU A 64 -10.70 -4.20 -26.36
CA LEU A 64 -9.83 -3.16 -26.94
C LEU A 64 -8.76 -2.67 -25.93
N LEU A 65 -9.11 -2.55 -24.66
CA LEU A 65 -8.15 -2.17 -23.62
C LEU A 65 -7.12 -3.28 -23.37
N CYS A 66 -7.51 -4.55 -23.46
CA CYS A 66 -6.60 -5.69 -23.37
C CYS A 66 -5.57 -5.65 -24.51
N GLU A 67 -6.03 -5.43 -25.74
CA GLU A 67 -5.18 -5.27 -26.92
C GLU A 67 -4.21 -4.09 -26.77
N LEU A 68 -4.70 -2.91 -26.40
CA LEU A 68 -3.87 -1.70 -26.21
C LEU A 68 -2.89 -1.83 -25.04
N SER A 69 -3.20 -2.67 -24.05
CA SER A 69 -2.30 -2.95 -22.92
C SER A 69 -1.16 -3.93 -23.26
N GLY A 70 -1.19 -4.54 -24.45
CA GLY A 70 -0.26 -5.61 -24.83
C GLY A 70 -0.49 -6.92 -24.07
N ASN A 71 -1.69 -7.11 -23.52
CA ASN A 71 -2.07 -8.28 -22.73
C ASN A 71 -3.40 -8.87 -23.24
N PRO A 72 -3.39 -9.61 -24.37
CA PRO A 72 -4.60 -10.11 -25.01
C PRO A 72 -5.38 -11.14 -24.18
N GLU A 73 -4.74 -11.78 -23.19
CA GLU A 73 -5.36 -12.77 -22.28
C GLU A 73 -5.80 -12.17 -20.93
N GLY A 74 -5.61 -10.86 -20.69
CA GLY A 74 -5.69 -10.30 -19.34
C GLY A 74 -6.41 -8.96 -19.21
N THR A 75 -6.78 -8.65 -17.96
CA THR A 75 -7.43 -7.44 -17.41
C THR A 75 -7.21 -6.15 -18.24
N PRO A 76 -8.27 -5.36 -18.53
CA PRO A 76 -9.52 -5.26 -17.79
C PRO A 76 -10.66 -6.01 -18.46
N GLY A 77 -11.34 -6.89 -17.73
CA GLY A 77 -12.57 -7.52 -18.21
C GLY A 77 -13.78 -6.59 -18.19
N ARG A 78 -14.91 -7.03 -18.76
CA ARG A 78 -16.19 -6.30 -18.79
C ARG A 78 -16.60 -5.73 -17.42
N ASP A 79 -16.41 -6.50 -16.35
CA ASP A 79 -16.80 -6.10 -15.00
C ASP A 79 -15.98 -4.91 -14.48
N GLN A 80 -14.73 -4.77 -14.90
CA GLN A 80 -13.90 -3.62 -14.59
C GLN A 80 -14.46 -2.36 -15.24
N VAL A 81 -14.81 -2.45 -16.53
CA VAL A 81 -15.45 -1.36 -17.28
C VAL A 81 -16.77 -0.95 -16.62
N LYS A 82 -17.62 -1.93 -16.27
CA LYS A 82 -18.87 -1.69 -15.53
C LYS A 82 -18.64 -0.94 -14.21
N ARG A 83 -17.56 -1.26 -13.48
CA ARG A 83 -17.24 -0.62 -12.20
C ARG A 83 -16.72 0.81 -12.34
N TRP A 84 -16.01 1.10 -13.42
CA TRP A 84 -15.67 2.47 -13.78
C TRP A 84 -16.93 3.25 -14.12
N GLU A 85 -17.79 2.72 -15.00
CA GLU A 85 -19.02 3.40 -15.44
C GLU A 85 -20.04 3.64 -14.33
N THR A 86 -20.16 2.70 -13.40
CA THR A 86 -21.04 2.87 -12.22
C THR A 86 -20.45 3.76 -11.14
N GLY A 87 -19.26 4.32 -11.37
CA GLY A 87 -18.58 5.15 -10.39
C GLY A 87 -18.25 4.39 -9.10
N ARG A 88 -18.16 3.05 -9.13
CA ARG A 88 -17.66 2.25 -8.00
C ARG A 88 -16.15 2.38 -7.88
N VAL A 89 -15.47 2.50 -9.01
CA VAL A 89 -14.00 2.57 -9.11
C VAL A 89 -13.61 3.76 -9.98
N ILE A 90 -12.55 4.46 -9.59
CA ILE A 90 -11.96 5.51 -10.42
C ILE A 90 -10.75 4.88 -11.12
N PRO A 91 -10.67 4.88 -12.47
CA PRO A 91 -9.54 4.29 -13.19
C PRO A 91 -8.21 4.96 -12.81
N GLY A 92 -7.16 4.14 -12.67
CA GLY A 92 -5.78 4.60 -12.43
C GLY A 92 -5.17 5.33 -13.62
N LYS A 93 -4.01 5.97 -13.46
CA LYS A 93 -3.40 6.82 -14.51
C LYS A 93 -3.07 6.02 -15.77
N TYR A 94 -2.61 4.78 -15.58
CA TYR A 94 -2.38 3.84 -16.68
C TYR A 94 -3.66 3.58 -17.49
N TRP A 95 -4.73 3.17 -16.81
CA TRP A 95 -6.01 2.88 -17.44
C TRP A 95 -6.67 4.12 -18.05
N VAL A 96 -6.51 5.30 -17.45
CA VAL A 96 -6.97 6.56 -18.04
C VAL A 96 -6.25 6.84 -19.37
N GLY A 97 -4.96 6.57 -19.47
CA GLY A 97 -4.22 6.67 -20.73
C GLY A 97 -4.76 5.75 -21.81
N LEU A 98 -4.99 4.47 -21.49
CA LEU A 98 -5.55 3.50 -22.43
C LEU A 98 -7.01 3.80 -22.78
N LEU A 99 -7.82 4.27 -21.83
CA LEU A 99 -9.19 4.72 -22.06
C LEU A 99 -9.22 5.94 -22.97
N ALA A 100 -8.32 6.90 -22.81
CA ALA A 100 -8.23 8.06 -23.68
C ALA A 100 -7.94 7.64 -25.14
N LEU A 101 -7.01 6.71 -25.32
CA LEU A 101 -6.71 6.13 -26.64
C LEU A 101 -7.91 5.36 -27.20
N ALA A 102 -8.51 4.47 -26.42
CA ALA A 102 -9.65 3.65 -26.85
C ALA A 102 -10.88 4.48 -27.20
N LEU A 103 -11.16 5.53 -26.41
CA LEU A 103 -12.31 6.42 -26.54
C LEU A 103 -12.07 7.60 -27.49
N GLY A 104 -10.83 7.76 -27.99
CA GLY A 104 -10.49 8.82 -28.95
C GLY A 104 -10.60 10.23 -28.36
N VAL A 105 -10.28 10.40 -27.08
CA VAL A 105 -10.35 11.69 -26.38
C VAL A 105 -8.97 12.13 -25.88
N PRO A 106 -8.72 13.44 -25.72
CA PRO A 106 -7.49 13.91 -25.11
C PRO A 106 -7.32 13.34 -23.70
N ARG A 107 -6.15 12.77 -23.42
CA ARG A 107 -5.82 12.18 -22.11
C ARG A 107 -6.01 13.18 -20.96
N ALA A 108 -5.64 14.44 -21.17
CA ALA A 108 -5.73 15.49 -20.16
C ALA A 108 -7.17 15.69 -19.66
N ASP A 109 -8.16 15.58 -20.56
CA ASP A 109 -9.57 15.75 -20.22
C ASP A 109 -10.04 14.61 -19.32
N LEU A 110 -9.71 13.37 -19.67
CA LEU A 110 -10.09 12.21 -18.86
C LEU A 110 -9.33 12.15 -17.52
N GLU A 111 -8.09 12.62 -17.47
CA GLU A 111 -7.33 12.78 -16.20
C GLU A 111 -7.95 13.83 -15.29
N LYS A 112 -8.41 14.96 -15.85
CA LYS A 112 -9.11 16.02 -15.11
C LYS A 112 -10.40 15.50 -14.46
N GLU A 113 -11.20 14.75 -15.20
CA GLU A 113 -12.43 14.12 -14.67
C GLU A 113 -12.13 13.06 -13.60
N ALA A 114 -11.07 12.27 -13.80
CA ALA A 114 -10.61 11.30 -12.80
C ALA A 114 -10.16 12.00 -11.50
N HIS A 115 -9.51 13.16 -11.62
CA HIS A 115 -9.07 13.97 -10.49
C HIS A 115 -10.24 14.56 -9.71
N ALA A 116 -11.16 15.24 -10.41
CA ALA A 116 -12.35 15.83 -9.81
C ALA A 116 -13.19 14.77 -9.05
N THR A 117 -13.33 13.58 -9.63
CA THR A 117 -14.04 12.46 -8.98
C THR A 117 -13.34 11.99 -7.69
N ARG A 118 -11.99 11.98 -7.65
CA ARG A 118 -11.23 11.61 -6.44
C ARG A 118 -11.40 12.64 -5.34
N GLU A 119 -11.34 13.92 -5.68
CA GLU A 119 -11.52 15.02 -4.72
C GLU A 119 -12.91 14.99 -4.10
N GLN A 120 -13.95 14.78 -4.92
CA GLN A 120 -15.32 14.62 -4.45
C GLN A 120 -15.48 13.43 -3.48
N ARG A 121 -14.83 12.29 -3.75
CA ARG A 121 -14.85 11.16 -2.81
C ARG A 121 -14.10 11.46 -1.52
N ARG A 122 -13.03 12.25 -1.59
CA ARG A 122 -12.24 12.64 -0.43
C ARG A 122 -13.06 13.55 0.49
N THR A 123 -13.71 14.57 -0.07
CA THR A 123 -14.56 15.49 0.70
C THR A 123 -15.78 14.78 1.30
N ALA A 124 -16.42 13.87 0.56
CA ALA A 124 -17.52 13.06 1.07
C ALA A 124 -17.11 12.12 2.22
N ARG A 125 -15.89 11.57 2.18
CA ARG A 125 -15.33 10.73 3.25
C ARG A 125 -14.94 11.53 4.50
N SER A 126 -14.36 12.72 4.32
CA SER A 126 -14.01 13.61 5.44
C SER A 126 -15.25 14.09 6.22
N ALA A 127 -16.42 14.17 5.57
CA ALA A 127 -17.68 14.52 6.24
C ALA A 127 -18.29 13.39 7.09
N HIS A 128 -17.81 12.14 6.98
CA HIS A 128 -18.47 10.97 7.60
C HIS A 128 -17.65 10.24 8.68
N GLY A 129 -16.50 10.77 9.14
CA GLY A 129 -15.88 10.41 10.44
C GLY A 129 -15.78 8.92 10.83
N VAL A 130 -15.58 7.98 9.90
CA VAL A 130 -15.55 6.53 10.20
C VAL A 130 -14.14 5.96 10.07
N ALA A 131 -13.71 5.19 11.08
CA ALA A 131 -12.51 4.36 11.09
C ALA A 131 -12.37 3.58 9.77
N VAL A 132 -11.22 3.69 9.10
CA VAL A 132 -11.00 3.13 7.75
C VAL A 132 -11.19 1.60 7.78
N PRO A 133 -12.28 1.07 7.21
CA PRO A 133 -12.36 -0.36 6.93
C PRO A 133 -11.33 -0.65 5.83
N GLY A 134 -10.68 -1.82 5.88
CA GLY A 134 -9.82 -2.27 4.79
C GLY A 134 -10.50 -2.16 3.42
N PRO A 135 -9.72 -2.11 2.32
CA PRO A 135 -10.29 -1.99 0.98
C PRO A 135 -11.31 -3.12 0.75
N ARG A 136 -12.48 -2.77 0.19
CA ARG A 136 -13.47 -3.79 -0.19
C ARG A 136 -12.79 -4.76 -1.17
N ARG A 137 -13.13 -6.06 -1.12
CA ARG A 137 -12.50 -7.10 -1.98
C ARG A 137 -12.35 -6.68 -3.45
N ALA A 138 -13.35 -6.02 -4.01
CA ALA A 138 -13.32 -5.53 -5.38
C ALA A 138 -12.33 -4.36 -5.57
N GLU A 139 -12.20 -3.45 -4.60
CA GLU A 139 -11.21 -2.37 -4.64
C GLU A 139 -9.79 -2.94 -4.50
N LEU A 140 -9.62 -3.96 -3.66
CA LEU A 140 -8.37 -4.69 -3.54
C LEU A 140 -7.94 -5.30 -4.88
N LEU A 141 -8.83 -6.04 -5.55
CA LEU A 141 -8.53 -6.65 -6.86
C LEU A 141 -8.10 -5.62 -7.92
N ASP A 142 -8.69 -4.41 -7.89
CA ASP A 142 -8.33 -3.36 -8.85
C ASP A 142 -6.96 -2.76 -8.56
N MET A 143 -6.65 -2.57 -7.28
CA MET A 143 -5.32 -2.14 -6.86
C MET A 143 -4.28 -3.18 -7.28
N LEU A 144 -4.55 -4.47 -7.04
CA LEU A 144 -3.69 -5.57 -7.46
C LEU A 144 -3.49 -5.57 -8.98
N ALA A 145 -4.57 -5.46 -9.77
CA ALA A 145 -4.49 -5.43 -11.23
C ALA A 145 -3.72 -4.21 -11.76
N SER A 146 -3.90 -3.04 -11.14
CA SER A 146 -3.17 -1.82 -11.51
C SER A 146 -1.67 -1.96 -11.25
N VAL A 147 -1.30 -2.49 -10.09
CA VAL A 147 0.10 -2.72 -9.70
C VAL A 147 0.72 -3.85 -10.53
N ALA A 148 -0.02 -4.92 -10.78
CA ALA A 148 0.38 -5.98 -11.71
C ALA A 148 0.57 -5.44 -13.13
N GLY A 149 -0.21 -4.43 -13.56
CA GLY A 149 -0.01 -3.72 -14.82
C GLY A 149 1.20 -2.76 -14.83
N GLY A 150 1.91 -2.60 -13.72
CA GLY A 150 3.06 -1.71 -13.60
C GLY A 150 2.75 -0.27 -13.19
N ASP A 151 1.51 0.04 -12.78
CA ASP A 151 1.19 1.34 -12.21
C ASP A 151 1.66 1.42 -10.75
N GLU A 152 2.83 2.03 -10.54
CA GLU A 152 3.40 2.25 -9.21
C GLU A 152 2.72 3.38 -8.43
N SER A 153 1.89 4.19 -9.08
CA SER A 153 1.49 5.50 -8.54
C SER A 153 0.73 5.43 -7.23
N TRP A 154 0.03 4.33 -6.95
CA TRP A 154 -0.61 4.11 -5.66
C TRP A 154 0.41 3.70 -4.59
N LEU A 155 1.31 2.77 -4.91
CA LEU A 155 2.38 2.34 -4.01
C LEU A 155 3.35 3.49 -3.70
N SER A 156 3.52 4.46 -4.58
CA SER A 156 4.38 5.63 -4.31
C SER A 156 3.75 6.65 -3.36
N ARG A 157 2.44 6.57 -3.06
CA ARG A 157 1.71 7.61 -2.31
C ARG A 157 0.99 7.10 -1.07
N SER A 158 0.81 5.79 -0.93
CA SER A 158 0.01 5.21 0.16
C SER A 158 0.64 3.94 0.68
N ILE A 159 0.61 3.75 2.00
CA ILE A 159 1.07 2.50 2.61
C ILE A 159 0.09 1.39 2.23
N GLY A 160 0.62 0.27 1.73
CA GLY A 160 -0.18 -0.90 1.41
C GLY A 160 -0.83 -1.51 2.65
N PRO A 161 -2.16 -1.73 2.69
CA PRO A 161 -2.78 -2.54 3.73
C PRO A 161 -2.18 -3.96 3.76
N TYR A 162 -2.22 -4.60 4.92
CA TYR A 162 -1.66 -5.95 5.09
C TYR A 162 -2.23 -6.96 4.08
N ASP A 163 -3.55 -7.01 3.94
CA ASP A 163 -4.24 -7.92 3.01
C ASP A 163 -3.84 -7.66 1.54
N PHE A 164 -3.53 -6.40 1.20
CA PHE A 164 -3.01 -6.05 -0.11
C PHE A 164 -1.61 -6.62 -0.32
N SER A 165 -0.70 -6.45 0.63
CA SER A 165 0.65 -6.99 0.51
C SER A 165 0.66 -8.52 0.45
N VAL A 166 -0.21 -9.21 1.21
CA VAL A 166 -0.37 -10.67 1.13
C VAL A 166 -0.90 -11.09 -0.24
N ALA A 167 -1.93 -10.42 -0.75
CA ALA A 167 -2.48 -10.76 -2.06
C ALA A 167 -1.50 -10.47 -3.21
N MET A 168 -0.73 -9.38 -3.13
CA MET A 168 0.36 -9.09 -4.07
C MET A 168 1.49 -10.12 -4.00
N ALA A 169 1.86 -10.59 -2.80
CA ALA A 169 2.90 -11.59 -2.63
C ALA A 169 2.48 -12.93 -3.28
N ASN A 170 1.25 -13.38 -3.02
CA ASN A 170 0.66 -14.55 -3.68
C ASN A 170 0.63 -14.42 -5.21
N LEU A 171 0.41 -13.21 -5.73
CA LEU A 171 0.47 -12.93 -7.16
C LEU A 171 1.92 -12.99 -7.67
N ALA A 172 2.87 -12.37 -6.97
CA ALA A 172 4.29 -12.39 -7.32
C ALA A 172 4.89 -13.81 -7.30
N ASP A 173 4.32 -14.70 -6.48
CA ASP A 173 4.69 -16.11 -6.45
C ASP A 173 4.35 -16.84 -7.76
N ARG A 174 3.30 -16.39 -8.46
CA ARG A 174 2.77 -17.04 -9.66
C ARG A 174 3.11 -16.30 -10.94
N ASP A 175 3.30 -14.98 -10.88
CA ASP A 175 3.54 -14.11 -12.02
C ASP A 175 4.95 -13.50 -12.00
N GLN A 176 5.79 -13.96 -12.94
CA GLN A 176 7.17 -13.48 -13.09
C GLN A 176 7.24 -12.00 -13.46
N GLY A 177 6.22 -11.45 -14.13
CA GLY A 177 6.18 -10.02 -14.44
C GLY A 177 6.07 -9.17 -13.17
N THR A 178 5.13 -9.54 -12.30
CA THR A 178 4.86 -8.85 -11.03
C THR A 178 6.05 -8.96 -10.09
N LYS A 179 6.68 -10.14 -10.04
CA LYS A 179 7.94 -10.34 -9.33
C LYS A 179 9.03 -9.38 -9.79
N ARG A 180 9.33 -9.32 -11.09
CA ARG A 180 10.36 -8.44 -11.64
C ARG A 180 10.07 -6.96 -11.34
N ARG A 181 8.80 -6.55 -11.38
CA ARG A 181 8.40 -5.19 -11.02
C ARG A 181 8.62 -4.88 -9.55
N LEU A 182 8.20 -5.77 -8.64
CA LEU A 182 8.43 -5.58 -7.20
C LEU A 182 9.91 -5.51 -6.88
N VAL A 183 10.74 -6.36 -7.48
CA VAL A 183 12.20 -6.30 -7.30
C VAL A 183 12.76 -4.98 -7.82
N ARG A 184 12.40 -4.58 -9.05
CA ARG A 184 12.83 -3.28 -9.61
C ARG A 184 12.39 -2.10 -8.73
N TRP A 185 11.17 -2.13 -8.22
CA TRP A 185 10.65 -1.10 -7.34
C TRP A 185 11.29 -1.11 -5.96
N LEU A 186 11.73 -2.25 -5.46
CA LEU A 186 12.51 -2.34 -4.23
C LEU A 186 13.87 -1.66 -4.41
N ASP A 187 14.57 -1.97 -5.51
CA ASP A 187 15.94 -1.50 -5.73
C ASP A 187 15.98 -0.04 -6.19
N ASP A 188 15.15 0.34 -7.17
CA ASP A 188 15.25 1.62 -7.91
C ASP A 188 13.97 2.46 -7.83
N GLY A 189 13.07 2.16 -6.88
CA GLY A 189 11.82 2.89 -6.72
C GLY A 189 12.04 4.38 -6.44
N SER A 190 11.30 5.23 -7.17
CA SER A 190 11.42 6.70 -7.13
C SER A 190 11.11 7.34 -5.76
N THR A 191 10.45 6.60 -4.85
CA THR A 191 10.10 7.06 -3.51
C THR A 191 10.35 5.96 -2.48
N SER A 192 10.67 6.32 -1.24
CA SER A 192 10.74 5.33 -0.14
C SER A 192 9.41 4.65 0.16
N MET A 193 8.29 5.29 -0.19
CA MET A 193 6.97 4.67 -0.07
C MET A 193 6.86 3.48 -1.04
N LEU A 194 7.28 3.67 -2.28
CA LEU A 194 7.28 2.61 -3.29
C LEU A 194 8.24 1.48 -2.89
N ARG A 195 9.49 1.83 -2.55
CA ARG A 195 10.51 0.85 -2.13
C ARG A 195 10.05 0.07 -0.89
N GLY A 196 9.53 0.76 0.14
CA GLY A 196 9.01 0.12 1.34
C GLY A 196 7.75 -0.73 1.15
N ASN A 197 6.86 -0.35 0.23
CA ASN A 197 5.70 -1.17 -0.11
C ASN A 197 6.10 -2.43 -0.89
N ALA A 198 7.05 -2.31 -1.81
CA ALA A 198 7.63 -3.45 -2.52
C ALA A 198 8.32 -4.39 -1.52
N GLN A 199 9.12 -3.84 -0.61
CA GLN A 199 9.79 -4.57 0.47
C GLN A 199 8.79 -5.35 1.33
N SER A 200 7.77 -4.68 1.88
CA SER A 200 6.73 -5.30 2.70
C SER A 200 6.00 -6.43 1.98
N THR A 201 5.86 -6.33 0.65
CA THR A 201 5.27 -7.37 -0.18
C THR A 201 6.21 -8.56 -0.35
N LEU A 202 7.48 -8.32 -0.66
CA LEU A 202 8.48 -9.36 -0.88
C LEU A 202 8.74 -10.20 0.37
N PHE A 203 8.71 -9.59 1.57
CA PHE A 203 8.74 -10.31 2.85
C PHE A 203 7.65 -11.36 3.04
N LYS A 204 6.53 -11.25 2.30
CA LYS A 204 5.36 -12.12 2.42
C LYS A 204 5.28 -13.18 1.32
N THR A 205 6.29 -13.25 0.46
CA THR A 205 6.38 -14.28 -0.59
C THR A 205 6.86 -15.59 -0.01
N HIS A 206 6.60 -16.70 -0.71
CA HIS A 206 7.14 -18.01 -0.35
C HIS A 206 8.52 -18.29 -0.97
N GLN A 207 9.16 -17.28 -1.57
CA GLN A 207 10.42 -17.38 -2.28
C GLN A 207 11.55 -16.83 -1.42
N SER A 208 12.42 -17.71 -0.94
CA SER A 208 13.50 -17.37 0.00
C SER A 208 14.47 -16.33 -0.54
N ASP A 209 14.75 -16.35 -1.85
CA ASP A 209 15.61 -15.37 -2.53
C ASP A 209 14.99 -13.96 -2.55
N LEU A 210 13.68 -13.86 -2.71
CA LEU A 210 12.96 -12.58 -2.65
C LEU A 210 12.90 -12.03 -1.23
N VAL A 211 12.68 -12.90 -0.25
CA VAL A 211 12.74 -12.54 1.17
C VAL A 211 14.13 -12.03 1.54
N GLU A 212 15.19 -12.76 1.19
CA GLU A 212 16.57 -12.36 1.48
C GLU A 212 16.90 -11.01 0.81
N ARG A 213 16.45 -10.77 -0.42
CA ARG A 213 16.65 -9.47 -1.08
C ARG A 213 15.94 -8.33 -0.34
N ALA A 214 14.74 -8.56 0.17
CA ALA A 214 13.99 -7.58 0.98
C ALA A 214 14.64 -7.32 2.35
N GLU A 215 15.26 -8.33 2.95
CA GLU A 215 16.08 -8.18 4.16
C GLU A 215 17.33 -7.33 3.88
N GLN A 216 18.06 -7.64 2.80
CA GLN A 216 19.27 -6.91 2.41
C GLN A 216 18.99 -5.43 2.12
N SER A 217 17.79 -5.07 1.66
CA SER A 217 17.44 -3.66 1.43
C SER A 217 17.30 -2.88 2.75
N MET A 218 17.05 -3.54 3.89
CA MET A 218 17.07 -2.89 5.22
C MET A 218 18.46 -2.35 5.57
N GLY A 219 19.52 -3.02 5.13
CA GLY A 219 20.90 -2.55 5.30
C GLY A 219 21.22 -1.36 4.39
N ARG A 220 20.79 -1.42 3.13
CA ARG A 220 21.22 -0.50 2.05
C ARG A 220 20.39 0.78 1.92
N ASP A 221 19.09 0.74 2.22
CA ASP A 221 18.17 1.87 2.04
C ASP A 221 17.71 2.44 3.38
N GLU A 222 18.37 3.52 3.80
CA GLU A 222 18.11 4.16 5.08
C GLU A 222 16.66 4.67 5.21
N GLU A 223 16.08 5.22 4.15
CA GLU A 223 14.74 5.82 4.21
C GLU A 223 13.66 4.73 4.37
N THR A 224 13.79 3.64 3.61
CA THR A 224 12.92 2.47 3.73
C THR A 224 13.10 1.77 5.08
N ARG A 225 14.35 1.62 5.55
CA ARG A 225 14.64 1.08 6.89
C ARG A 225 13.96 1.90 7.98
N ARG A 226 14.13 3.23 8.00
CA ARG A 226 13.49 4.12 8.98
C ARG A 226 11.97 3.95 8.98
N ARG A 227 11.36 3.88 7.80
CA ARG A 227 9.92 3.65 7.65
C ARG A 227 9.49 2.29 8.23
N CYS A 228 10.21 1.22 7.90
CA CYS A 228 9.91 -0.12 8.38
C CYS A 228 10.00 -0.19 9.91
N MET A 229 11.09 0.33 10.50
CA MET A 229 11.29 0.40 11.95
C MET A 229 10.17 1.18 12.64
N ARG A 230 9.76 2.33 12.09
CA ARG A 230 8.64 3.12 12.62
C ARG A 230 7.30 2.40 12.54
N CYS A 231 7.02 1.70 11.43
CA CYS A 231 5.82 0.88 11.30
C CYS A 231 5.81 -0.27 12.31
N PHE A 232 6.98 -0.89 12.54
CA PHE A 232 7.18 -1.95 13.52
C PHE A 232 6.88 -1.46 14.94
N THR A 233 7.56 -0.41 15.43
CA THR A 233 7.40 0.09 16.81
C THR A 233 5.97 0.53 17.09
N ARG A 234 5.35 1.24 16.14
CA ARG A 234 3.95 1.64 16.24
C ARG A 234 3.01 0.45 16.45
N ARG A 235 3.23 -0.65 15.72
CA ARG A 235 2.40 -1.86 15.84
C ARG A 235 2.74 -2.68 17.08
N ALA A 236 4.02 -2.85 17.37
CA ALA A 236 4.49 -3.67 18.49
C ALA A 236 4.10 -3.07 19.85
N PHE A 237 4.08 -1.74 19.94
CA PHE A 237 3.92 -1.02 21.22
C PHE A 237 2.70 -0.07 21.26
N GLY A 238 1.91 0.01 20.18
CA GLY A 238 0.71 0.85 20.14
C GLY A 238 1.00 2.35 20.15
N LEU A 239 2.19 2.78 19.73
CA LEU A 239 2.64 4.16 19.79
C LEU A 239 1.93 5.08 18.78
N SER A 240 2.04 6.39 18.98
CA SER A 240 1.71 7.38 17.95
C SER A 240 2.80 7.40 16.86
N TRP A 241 2.55 8.04 15.72
CA TRP A 241 3.58 8.19 14.67
C TRP A 241 4.80 9.01 15.11
N PRO A 242 4.64 10.16 15.81
CA PRO A 242 5.76 10.88 16.41
C PRO A 242 6.59 10.00 17.36
N ASP A 243 5.95 9.33 18.32
CA ASP A 243 6.64 8.53 19.33
C ASP A 243 7.36 7.32 18.69
N ALA A 244 6.69 6.66 17.74
CA ALA A 244 7.28 5.56 16.99
C ALA A 244 8.54 5.97 16.20
N SER A 245 8.66 7.24 15.82
CA SER A 245 9.84 7.77 15.11
C SER A 245 11.02 8.04 16.04
N GLN A 246 10.77 8.21 17.33
CA GLN A 246 11.77 8.54 18.36
C GLN A 246 12.10 7.36 19.27
N TYR A 247 11.33 6.27 19.16
CA TYR A 247 11.51 5.09 20.00
C TYR A 247 12.91 4.49 19.87
N THR A 248 13.51 4.23 21.04
CA THR A 248 14.74 3.44 21.21
C THR A 248 14.54 2.43 22.33
N ALA A 249 15.21 1.30 22.22
CA ALA A 249 15.18 0.24 23.22
C ALA A 249 16.37 0.27 24.21
N LEU A 250 17.23 1.30 24.18
CA LEU A 250 18.36 1.47 25.11
C LEU A 250 17.97 1.29 26.59
N ALA A 251 16.80 1.81 26.99
CA ALA A 251 16.27 1.68 28.35
C ALA A 251 14.85 1.09 28.36
N ALA A 252 14.54 0.19 27.41
CA ALA A 252 13.21 -0.40 27.31
C ALA A 252 12.86 -1.22 28.57
N PRO A 253 11.64 -1.09 29.10
CA PRO A 253 11.20 -1.84 30.27
C PRO A 253 11.17 -3.35 29.99
N PRO A 254 11.29 -4.22 31.01
CA PRO A 254 11.32 -5.67 30.83
C PRO A 254 10.12 -6.25 30.07
N ALA A 255 8.94 -5.61 30.15
CA ALA A 255 7.78 -6.02 29.38
C ALA A 255 7.98 -5.85 27.87
N GLU A 256 8.56 -4.74 27.43
CA GLU A 256 8.86 -4.49 26.03
C GLU A 256 9.96 -5.42 25.51
N ILE A 257 11.00 -5.68 26.30
CA ILE A 257 12.04 -6.66 25.98
C ILE A 257 11.43 -8.05 25.73
N ARG A 258 10.46 -8.47 26.55
CA ARG A 258 9.72 -9.73 26.32
C ARG A 258 8.90 -9.70 25.03
N SER A 259 8.20 -8.61 24.75
CA SER A 259 7.43 -8.45 23.50
C SER A 259 8.33 -8.51 22.26
N LEU A 260 9.50 -7.86 22.31
CA LEU A 260 10.52 -7.96 21.26
C LEU A 260 11.02 -9.40 21.10
N GLY A 261 11.26 -10.11 22.21
CA GLY A 261 11.63 -11.52 22.19
C GLY A 261 10.59 -12.42 21.50
N GLN A 262 9.30 -12.14 21.65
CA GLN A 262 8.25 -12.87 20.92
C GLN A 262 8.32 -12.61 19.42
N LEU A 263 8.52 -11.35 19.02
CA LEU A 263 8.63 -10.95 17.61
C LEU A 263 9.92 -11.45 16.94
N LEU A 264 10.98 -11.67 17.71
CA LEU A 264 12.24 -12.26 17.24
C LEU A 264 12.06 -13.70 16.72
N HIS A 265 11.01 -14.38 17.16
CA HIS A 265 10.67 -15.75 16.74
C HIS A 265 9.44 -15.81 15.82
N ASP A 266 9.00 -14.69 15.22
CA ASP A 266 7.86 -14.67 14.31
C ASP A 266 8.15 -15.47 13.02
N PRO A 267 7.51 -16.64 12.80
CA PRO A 267 7.79 -17.47 11.63
C PRO A 267 7.19 -16.92 10.34
N HIS A 268 6.33 -15.91 10.41
CA HIS A 268 5.55 -15.41 9.28
C HIS A 268 6.09 -14.10 8.71
N ASP A 269 6.93 -13.40 9.46
CA ASP A 269 7.36 -12.06 9.09
C ASP A 269 8.85 -11.86 9.41
N PRO A 270 9.74 -12.14 8.44
CA PRO A 270 11.17 -11.93 8.59
C PRO A 270 11.52 -10.49 8.97
N SER A 271 10.71 -9.50 8.55
CA SER A 271 10.90 -8.11 8.93
C SER A 271 10.68 -7.86 10.43
N ASN A 272 9.75 -8.59 11.06
CA ASN A 272 9.54 -8.50 12.52
C ASN A 272 10.76 -9.01 13.27
N ARG A 273 11.31 -10.14 12.82
CA ARG A 273 12.51 -10.73 13.39
C ARG A 273 13.71 -9.79 13.26
N TRP A 274 13.91 -9.22 12.07
CA TRP A 274 14.97 -8.25 11.82
C TRP A 274 14.86 -7.01 12.70
N CYS A 275 13.67 -6.37 12.74
CA CYS A 275 13.44 -5.19 13.56
C CYS A 275 13.59 -5.49 15.06
N ALA A 276 13.08 -6.65 15.52
CA ALA A 276 13.23 -7.09 16.90
C ALA A 276 14.71 -7.30 17.26
N ALA A 277 15.49 -7.92 16.38
CA ALA A 277 16.92 -8.10 16.59
C ALA A 277 17.65 -6.76 16.76
N VAL A 278 17.29 -5.77 15.95
CA VAL A 278 17.88 -4.42 16.03
C VAL A 278 17.54 -3.73 17.35
N PHE A 279 16.28 -3.71 17.78
CA PHE A 279 15.89 -3.09 19.05
C PHE A 279 16.45 -3.85 20.26
N LEU A 280 16.52 -5.18 20.20
CA LEU A 280 17.19 -5.95 21.24
C LEU A 280 18.70 -5.65 21.29
N GLY A 281 19.33 -5.39 20.14
CA GLY A 281 20.72 -4.90 20.08
C GLY A 281 20.90 -3.57 20.80
N GLU A 282 19.97 -2.61 20.62
CA GLU A 282 19.98 -1.36 21.39
C GLU A 282 19.83 -1.60 22.89
N ALA A 283 18.93 -2.51 23.29
CA ALA A 283 18.78 -2.86 24.69
C ALA A 283 20.05 -3.50 25.26
N VAL A 284 20.77 -4.30 24.47
CA VAL A 284 22.07 -4.86 24.86
C VAL A 284 23.13 -3.76 25.03
N GLU A 285 23.17 -2.78 24.13
CA GLU A 285 24.01 -1.57 24.26
C GLU A 285 23.71 -0.81 25.55
N GLY A 286 22.43 -0.72 25.93
CA GLY A 286 21.98 -0.17 27.22
C GLY A 286 22.19 -1.08 28.44
N GLY A 287 22.85 -2.23 28.30
CA GLY A 287 23.20 -3.13 29.39
C GLY A 287 22.15 -4.20 29.75
N SER A 288 21.12 -4.40 28.92
CA SER A 288 20.08 -5.41 29.17
C SER A 288 20.59 -6.84 28.97
N GLY A 289 20.87 -7.53 30.08
CA GLY A 289 21.20 -8.97 30.06
C GLY A 289 20.08 -9.85 29.52
N ALA A 290 18.81 -9.47 29.74
CA ALA A 290 17.66 -10.20 29.20
C ALA A 290 17.59 -10.13 27.67
N ALA A 291 17.86 -8.96 27.08
CA ALA A 291 17.92 -8.81 25.63
C ALA A 291 19.05 -9.64 25.02
N ARG A 292 20.23 -9.65 25.67
CA ARG A 292 21.36 -10.50 25.26
C ARG A 292 20.98 -11.98 25.25
N ALA A 293 20.31 -12.46 26.30
CA ALA A 293 19.88 -13.86 26.39
C ALA A 293 18.91 -14.23 25.26
N LEU A 294 17.96 -13.35 24.91
CA LEU A 294 17.03 -13.57 23.80
C LEU A 294 17.75 -13.66 22.45
N LEU A 295 18.68 -12.74 22.17
CA LEU A 295 19.49 -12.77 20.94
C LEU A 295 20.35 -14.03 20.84
N VAL A 296 21.02 -14.43 21.92
CA VAL A 296 21.81 -15.68 21.98
C VAL A 296 20.92 -16.90 21.74
N GLY A 297 19.70 -16.91 22.29
CA GLY A 297 18.72 -17.96 22.04
C GLY A 297 18.34 -18.05 20.55
N ALA A 298 18.06 -16.92 19.92
CA ALA A 298 17.64 -16.85 18.53
C ALA A 298 18.71 -17.31 17.52
N LEU A 299 20.01 -17.11 17.82
CA LEU A 299 21.11 -17.62 16.96
C LEU A 299 21.01 -19.12 16.66
N ARG A 300 20.41 -19.90 17.56
CA ARG A 300 20.30 -21.36 17.40
C ARG A 300 19.19 -21.78 16.43
N THR A 301 18.25 -20.89 16.17
CA THR A 301 17.01 -21.21 15.42
C THR A 301 16.82 -20.35 14.19
N GLU A 302 17.49 -19.20 14.09
CA GLU A 302 17.38 -18.31 12.94
C GLU A 302 18.12 -18.90 11.73
N SER A 303 17.45 -18.89 10.58
CA SER A 303 17.95 -19.39 9.30
C SER A 303 18.19 -18.29 8.28
N SER A 304 17.57 -17.11 8.45
CA SER A 304 17.82 -15.96 7.58
C SER A 304 19.22 -15.42 7.84
N ARG A 305 20.00 -15.29 6.75
CA ARG A 305 21.36 -14.75 6.79
C ARG A 305 21.39 -13.31 7.31
N GLU A 306 20.46 -12.48 6.86
CA GLU A 306 20.42 -11.07 7.26
C GLU A 306 19.92 -10.90 8.69
N ASN A 307 19.01 -11.76 9.16
CA ASN A 307 18.62 -11.77 10.56
C ASN A 307 19.76 -12.26 11.46
N LEU A 308 20.48 -13.33 11.06
CA LEU A 308 21.68 -13.79 11.76
C LEU A 308 22.73 -12.68 11.84
N ARG A 309 22.93 -11.93 10.76
CA ARG A 309 23.80 -10.76 10.73
C ARG A 309 23.33 -9.69 11.72
N ALA A 310 22.05 -9.34 11.71
CA ALA A 310 21.47 -8.35 12.64
C ALA A 310 21.62 -8.77 14.11
N ILE A 311 21.36 -10.05 14.42
CA ILE A 311 21.54 -10.63 15.76
C ILE A 311 23.01 -10.57 16.18
N GLY A 312 23.91 -11.02 15.31
CA GLY A 312 25.35 -11.04 15.59
C GLY A 312 25.93 -9.65 15.84
N LEU A 313 25.55 -8.66 15.02
CA LEU A 313 25.97 -7.28 15.21
C LEU A 313 25.36 -6.67 16.48
N GLY A 314 24.07 -6.91 16.74
CA GLY A 314 23.40 -6.43 17.95
C GLY A 314 24.03 -6.98 19.24
N LEU A 315 24.54 -8.21 19.24
CA LEU A 315 25.27 -8.79 20.37
C LEU A 315 26.61 -8.11 20.67
N ASN A 316 27.20 -7.48 19.66
CA ASN A 316 28.45 -6.72 19.72
C ASN A 316 28.24 -5.20 19.89
N GLY A 317 26.99 -4.74 20.01
CA GLY A 317 26.67 -3.30 20.09
C GLY A 317 26.81 -2.58 18.75
N GLU A 318 26.82 -3.31 17.64
CA GLU A 318 26.89 -2.75 16.28
C GLU A 318 25.53 -2.77 15.59
N ARG A 319 25.38 -1.95 14.54
CA ARG A 319 24.16 -1.88 13.75
C ARG A 319 24.29 -2.70 12.46
N PRO A 320 23.22 -3.35 11.96
CA PRO A 320 23.29 -4.10 10.71
C PRO A 320 23.53 -3.28 9.43
N TRP A 321 23.65 -1.96 9.56
CA TRP A 321 23.87 -1.02 8.48
C TRP A 321 25.10 -0.11 8.70
N SER A 322 25.91 -0.39 9.72
CA SER A 322 27.24 0.22 9.85
C SER A 322 28.25 -0.42 8.91
#